data_AF-A0A2S7Z2X0-F1
#
_entry.id   AF-A0A2S7Z2X0-F1
#
_cell.length_a   1.000
_cell.length_b   1.000
_cell.length_c   1.000
_cell.angle_alpha   90.00
_cell.angle_beta   90.00
_cell.angle_gamma   90.00
#
_symmetry.space_group_name_H-M   'P 1'
#
loop_
_entity.id
_entity.type
_entity.pdbx_description
1 polymer ?
#
loop_
_entity_poly.entity_id
_entity_poly.type
_entity_poly.pdbx_seq_one_letter_code
_entity_poly.pdbx_strand_id
1 'polypeptide(L)' 'MSDIVKGGLYRHFKGMYYYVLDVATHSETGEKFVVYQKLYDERDMYIRPLEMFISDVDREKYPDVEQKERFKLMSGRD' A
#
# COMPACT_ATOMS: atom_id res chain seq x y z
N MET A 1 5.59 11.07 -9.49
CA MET A 1 5.91 10.21 -8.34
C MET A 1 4.72 10.30 -7.40
N SER A 2 4.07 9.17 -7.11
CA SER A 2 3.02 9.16 -6.10
C SER A 2 3.72 9.08 -4.74
N ASP A 3 3.79 10.21 -4.04
CA ASP A 3 4.43 10.26 -2.74
C ASP A 3 3.64 9.41 -1.73
N ILE A 4 4.33 8.50 -1.04
CA ILE A 4 3.75 7.75 0.06
C ILE A 4 3.51 8.71 1.24
N VAL A 5 2.28 8.75 1.71
CA VAL A 5 1.89 9.57 2.86
C VAL A 5 2.12 8.76 4.13
N LYS A 6 3.18 9.12 4.86
CA LYS A 6 3.40 8.62 6.22
C LYS A 6 2.21 9.00 7.12
N GLY A 7 1.66 8.01 7.79
CA GLY A 7 0.42 8.14 8.55
C GLY A 7 -0.85 8.15 7.71
N GLY A 8 -0.75 7.82 6.42
CA GLY A 8 -1.90 7.68 5.55
C GLY A 8 -2.69 6.39 5.79
N LEU A 9 -4.01 6.48 5.68
CA LEU A 9 -4.90 5.33 5.57
C LEU A 9 -4.97 4.90 4.10
N TYR A 10 -4.64 3.65 3.82
CA TYR A 10 -4.65 3.09 2.47
C TYR A 10 -5.63 1.92 2.37
N ARG A 11 -6.41 1.88 1.31
CA ARG A 11 -7.28 0.74 0.96
C ARG A 11 -6.61 -0.10 -0.11
N HIS A 12 -6.36 -1.37 0.21
CA HIS A 12 -5.95 -2.34 -0.80
C HIS A 12 -7.12 -2.65 -1.74
N PHE A 13 -6.86 -2.92 -3.02
CA PHE A 13 -7.93 -3.19 -4.00
C PHE A 13 -8.86 -4.36 -3.64
N LYS A 14 -8.42 -5.25 -2.74
CA LYS A 14 -9.25 -6.33 -2.17
C LYS A 14 -10.17 -5.88 -1.03
N GLY A 15 -10.25 -4.58 -0.75
CA GLY A 15 -11.19 -3.99 0.21
C GLY A 15 -10.64 -3.72 1.60
N MET A 16 -9.53 -4.34 2.01
CA MET A 16 -8.99 -4.19 3.36
C MET A 16 -8.18 -2.90 3.53
N TYR A 17 -8.20 -2.36 4.75
CA TYR A 17 -7.54 -1.11 5.12
C TYR A 17 -6.22 -1.34 5.86
N TYR A 18 -5.27 -0.44 5.60
CA TYR A 18 -3.94 -0.46 6.13
C TYR A 18 -3.49 0.95 6.50
N TYR A 19 -2.61 1.06 7.48
CA TYR A 19 -1.96 2.31 7.86
C TYR A 19 -0.50 2.28 7.45
N VAL A 20 0.00 3.30 6.77
CA VAL A 20 1.42 3.39 6.41
C VAL A 20 2.20 4.07 7.53
N LEU A 21 3.22 3.38 8.04
CA LEU A 21 4.07 3.88 9.13
C LEU A 21 5.27 4.64 8.58
N ASP A 22 5.93 4.11 7.54
CA ASP A 22 7.12 4.72 6.96
C ASP A 22 7.49 4.13 5.59
N VAL A 23 8.54 4.68 4.98
CA VAL A 23 9.27 4.06 3.86
C VAL A 23 10.70 3.78 4.30
N ALA A 24 11.05 2.50 4.45
CA ALA A 24 12.38 2.05 4.83
C ALA A 24 13.27 1.85 3.59
N THR A 25 14.59 1.97 3.79
CA THR A 25 15.60 1.55 2.82
C THR A 25 16.19 0.23 3.26
N HIS A 26 16.18 -0.76 2.38
CA HIS A 26 16.91 -2.01 2.56
C HIS A 26 18.42 -1.73 2.53
N SER A 27 19.13 -2.01 3.62
CA SER A 27 20.51 -1.56 3.83
C SER A 27 21.51 -2.11 2.82
N GLU A 28 21.29 -3.33 2.35
CA GLU A 28 22.22 -4.07 1.51
C GLU A 28 22.02 -3.77 0.02
N THR A 29 20.80 -3.42 -0.38
CA THR A 29 20.43 -3.23 -1.79
C THR A 29 20.04 -1.80 -2.14
N GLY A 30 19.75 -0.96 -1.14
CA GLY A 30 19.24 0.40 -1.33
C GLY A 30 17.76 0.46 -1.73
N GLU A 31 17.11 -0.68 -1.94
CA GLU A 31 15.71 -0.75 -2.36
C GLU A 31 14.77 -0.14 -1.31
N LYS A 32 13.72 0.54 -1.77
CA LYS A 32 12.72 1.16 -0.90
C LYS A 32 11.58 0.19 -0.62
N PHE A 33 11.17 0.13 0.63
CA PHE A 33 10.04 -0.67 1.09
C PHE A 33 9.06 0.19 1.87
N VAL A 34 7.76 0.04 1.62
CA VAL A 34 6.71 0.63 2.47
C VAL A 34 6.53 -0.25 3.69
N VAL A 35 6.59 0.35 4.88
CA VAL A 35 6.27 -0.29 6.16
C VAL A 35 4.84 0.07 6.52
N TYR A 36 3.96 -0.92 6.63
CA TYR A 36 2.52 -0.69 6.80
C TYR A 36 1.89 -1.76 7.69
N GLN A 37 0.79 -1.42 8.35
CA GLN A 37 0.08 -2.29 9.29
C GLN A 37 -1.35 -2.56 8.81
N LYS A 38 -1.82 -3.80 8.97
CA LYS A 38 -3.25 -4.12 8.83
C LYS A 38 -4.09 -3.37 9.86
N LEU A 39 -5.27 -2.91 9.46
CA LEU A 39 -6.28 -2.37 10.39
C LEU A 39 -7.39 -3.37 10.73
N TYR A 40 -7.11 -4.66 10.54
CA TYR A 40 -8.03 -5.78 10.74
C TYR A 40 -7.26 -6.99 11.32
N ASP A 41 -8.01 -8.01 11.76
CA ASP A 41 -7.50 -9.21 12.43
C ASP A 41 -6.50 -8.84 13.55
N GLU A 42 -5.35 -9.53 13.62
CA GLU A 42 -4.28 -9.35 14.61
C GLU A 42 -3.43 -8.10 14.37
N ARG A 43 -3.75 -7.27 13.36
CA ARG A 43 -3.04 -6.02 13.03
C ARG A 43 -1.55 -6.20 12.75
N ASP A 44 -1.20 -7.26 12.02
CA ASP A 44 0.18 -7.54 11.59
C ASP A 44 0.83 -6.35 10.86
N MET A 45 2.15 -6.25 11.02
CA MET A 45 3.00 -5.33 10.26
C MET A 45 3.68 -6.05 9.09
N TYR A 46 3.73 -5.36 7.95
CA TYR A 46 4.36 -5.85 6.73
C TYR A 46 5.30 -4.83 6.12
N ILE A 47 6.21 -5.34 5.31
CA ILE A 47 7.00 -4.56 4.35
C ILE A 47 6.68 -5.02 2.94
N ARG A 48 6.68 -4.10 1.98
CA ARG A 48 6.50 -4.40 0.55
C ARG A 48 7.38 -3.47 -0.29
N PRO A 49 7.99 -3.94 -1.39
CA PRO A 49 8.74 -3.07 -2.29
C PRO A 49 7.90 -1.86 -2.70
N LEU A 50 8.50 -0.67 -2.71
CA LEU A 50 7.83 0.60 -2.98
C LEU A 50 7.09 0.56 -4.32
N GLU A 51 7.78 0.15 -5.38
CA GLU A 51 7.23 0.02 -6.74
C GLU A 51 6.00 -0.89 -6.78
N MET A 52 6.04 -2.00 -6.03
CA MET A 52 4.90 -2.92 -5.94
C MET A 52 3.75 -2.36 -5.10
N PHE A 53 4.01 -1.44 -4.18
CA PHE A 53 2.99 -0.80 -3.36
C PHE A 53 2.24 0.29 -4.15
N ILE A 54 2.97 1.15 -4.88
CA ILE A 54 2.40 2.24 -5.68
C ILE A 54 1.89 1.80 -7.06
N SER A 55 2.14 0.55 -7.45
CA SER A 55 1.67 0.00 -8.72
C SER A 55 0.15 0.00 -8.87
N ASP A 56 -0.30 0.02 -10.13
CA ASP A 56 -1.69 -0.27 -10.47
C ASP A 56 -2.03 -1.75 -10.21
N VAL A 57 -3.33 -2.03 -10.10
CA VAL A 57 -3.89 -3.38 -10.12
C VAL A 57 -3.63 -3.99 -11.50
N ASP A 58 -3.18 -5.24 -11.49
CA ASP A 58 -3.05 -6.04 -12.71
C ASP A 58 -4.44 -6.33 -13.28
N ARG A 59 -4.76 -5.67 -14.40
CA ARG A 59 -6.08 -5.76 -15.05
C ARG A 59 -6.26 -7.04 -15.86
N GLU A 60 -5.20 -7.72 -16.25
CA GLU A 60 -5.33 -9.05 -16.89
C GLU A 60 -5.78 -10.08 -15.86
N LYS A 61 -5.20 -10.00 -14.65
CA LYS A 61 -5.56 -10.88 -13.53
C LYS A 61 -6.86 -10.50 -12.84
N TYR A 62 -7.17 -9.20 -12.77
CA TYR A 62 -8.33 -8.67 -12.07
C TYR A 62 -9.10 -7.68 -12.97
N PRO A 63 -9.82 -8.17 -14.00
CA PRO A 63 -10.45 -7.32 -15.01
C PRO A 63 -11.55 -6.42 -14.42
N ASP A 64 -12.30 -6.92 -13.45
CA ASP A 64 -13.49 -6.24 -12.90
C ASP A 64 -13.20 -5.30 -11.72
N VAL A 65 -11.92 -5.14 -11.34
CA VAL A 65 -11.57 -4.27 -10.21
C VAL A 65 -11.64 -2.80 -10.65
N GLU A 66 -12.59 -2.05 -10.09
CA GLU A 66 -12.74 -0.61 -10.38
C GLU A 66 -11.53 0.20 -9.90
N GLN A 67 -11.01 -0.11 -8.71
CA GLN A 67 -9.86 0.57 -8.12
C GLN A 67 -8.62 0.43 -9.02
N LYS A 68 -8.05 1.56 -9.44
CA LYS A 68 -6.86 1.58 -10.30
C LYS A 68 -5.58 1.20 -9.55
N GLU A 69 -5.33 1.85 -8.42
CA GLU A 69 -4.10 1.66 -7.64
C GLU A 69 -4.21 0.40 -6.77
N ARG A 70 -3.11 -0.33 -6.59
CA ARG A 70 -3.10 -1.50 -5.68
C ARG A 70 -3.42 -1.10 -4.24
N PHE A 71 -2.86 0.02 -3.79
CA PHE A 71 -3.16 0.67 -2.52
C PHE A 71 -3.54 2.13 -2.79
N LYS A 72 -4.81 2.46 -2.56
CA LYS A 72 -5.33 3.82 -2.75
C LYS A 72 -5.29 4.57 -1.42
N LEU A 73 -4.71 5.77 -1.40
CA LEU A 73 -4.79 6.66 -0.24
C LEU A 73 -6.24 7.11 -0.04
N MET A 74 -6.75 6.94 1.18
CA MET A 74 -8.07 7.37 1.57
C MET A 74 -7.98 8.79 2.12
N SER A 75 -8.86 9.68 1.64
CA SER A 75 -9.04 10.98 2.28
C SER A 75 -9.88 10.78 3.56
N GLY A 76 -9.66 11.57 4.60
CA GLY A 76 -10.38 11.43 5.89
C GLY A 76 -11.90 11.71 5.84
N ARG A 77 -12.51 11.63 4.65
CA ARG A 77 -13.94 11.80 4.38
C ARG A 77 -14.55 10.60 3.62
N ASP A 78 -13.75 9.61 3.25
CA ASP A 78 -14.19 8.37 2.56
C ASP A 78 -14.67 7.29 3.54
#